data_AF-A0A314YTX8-F1
#
_entry.id   AF-A0A314YTX8-F1
#
_cell.length_a   1.000
_cell.length_b   1.000
_cell.length_c   1.000
_cell.angle_alpha   90.00
_cell.angle_beta   90.00
_cell.angle_gamma   90.00
#
_symmetry.space_group_name_H-M   'P 1'
#
loop_
_entity.id
_entity.type
_entity.pdbx_description
1 polymer ?
#
loop_
_entity_poly.entity_id
_entity_poly.type
_entity_poly.pdbx_seq_one_letter_code
_entity_poly.pdbx_strand_id
1 'polypeptide(L)'
;MKTANLGSVSGRTKEVVYPLFSKALSSARNRAEAQKVHSLIVTLGLHHCVFFSGKLISKYAQLRDPIASLSVFHQAFPKTNPYLWNSIIRALIHNGFYSKALGHYTEMQKMNVQPDRYTFPP
;
A
#
# COMPACT_ATOMS: atom_id res chain seq x y z
N MET A 1 -6.50 21.39 -12.82
CA MET A 1 -7.14 20.09 -13.18
C MET A 1 -8.11 19.72 -12.06
N LYS A 2 -9.41 19.71 -12.33
CA LYS A 2 -10.46 19.39 -11.34
C LYS A 2 -10.50 17.87 -11.14
N THR A 3 -10.19 17.39 -9.94
CA THR A 3 -10.42 16.00 -9.54
C THR A 3 -11.92 15.77 -9.45
N ALA A 4 -12.46 14.88 -10.28
CA ALA A 4 -13.84 14.42 -10.16
C ALA A 4 -13.98 13.65 -8.85
N ASN A 5 -14.71 14.24 -7.89
CA ASN A 5 -15.10 13.58 -6.66
C ASN A 5 -16.21 12.57 -7.00
N LEU A 6 -15.84 11.31 -7.23
CA LEU A 6 -16.78 10.20 -7.27
C LEU A 6 -17.20 9.88 -5.83
N GLY A 7 -18.10 10.72 -5.31
CA GLY A 7 -18.83 10.47 -4.09
C GLY A 7 -19.54 9.11 -4.16
N SER A 8 -19.22 8.26 -3.19
CA SER A 8 -19.87 6.98 -2.85
C SER A 8 -20.06 6.00 -4.01
N VAL A 9 -19.00 5.27 -4.35
CA VAL A 9 -19.11 3.97 -5.03
C VAL A 9 -20.01 3.05 -4.19
N SER A 10 -21.16 2.66 -4.74
CA SER A 10 -22.15 1.78 -4.09
C SER A 10 -21.52 0.47 -3.59
N GLY A 11 -22.08 -0.13 -2.53
CA GLY A 11 -21.56 -1.38 -1.95
C GLY A 11 -21.39 -2.50 -2.99
N ARG A 12 -22.33 -2.61 -3.94
CA ARG A 12 -22.34 -3.60 -5.01
C ARG A 12 -21.18 -3.42 -6.00
N THR A 13 -20.76 -2.18 -6.24
CA THR A 13 -19.62 -1.89 -7.12
C THR A 13 -18.30 -2.29 -6.46
N LYS A 14 -18.16 -2.14 -5.13
CA LYS A 14 -16.95 -2.55 -4.40
C LYS A 14 -16.71 -4.06 -4.47
N GLU A 15 -17.77 -4.88 -4.38
CA GLU A 15 -17.68 -6.35 -4.42
C GLU A 15 -17.11 -6.90 -5.73
N VAL A 16 -17.42 -6.26 -6.86
CA VAL A 16 -16.90 -6.68 -8.18
C VAL A 16 -15.52 -6.08 -8.46
N VAL A 17 -15.34 -4.81 -8.11
CA VAL A 17 -14.14 -4.03 -8.40
C VAL A 17 -12.94 -4.52 -7.57
N TYR A 18 -13.14 -4.85 -6.30
CA TYR A 18 -12.03 -5.16 -5.39
C TYR A 18 -11.23 -6.42 -5.80
N PRO A 19 -11.87 -7.57 -6.07
CA PRO A 19 -11.18 -8.77 -6.52
C PRO A 19 -10.47 -8.57 -7.85
N LEU A 20 -11.08 -7.83 -8.80
CA LEU A 20 -10.50 -7.57 -10.11
C LEU A 20 -9.17 -6.82 -10.00
N PHE A 21 -9.16 -5.68 -9.30
CA PHE A 21 -7.94 -4.88 -9.14
C PHE A 21 -6.90 -5.59 -8.27
N SER A 22 -7.34 -6.31 -7.24
CA SER A 22 -6.46 -7.16 -6.43
C SER A 22 -5.76 -8.21 -7.30
N LYS A 23 -6.51 -8.89 -8.18
CA LYS A 23 -5.95 -9.91 -9.09
C LYS A 23 -5.03 -9.29 -10.12
N ALA A 24 -5.44 -8.19 -10.75
CA ALA A 24 -4.62 -7.47 -11.74
C ALA A 24 -3.29 -7.01 -11.13
N LEU A 25 -3.32 -6.45 -9.92
CA LEU A 25 -2.12 -6.02 -9.21
C LEU A 25 -1.22 -7.21 -8.85
N SER A 26 -1.78 -8.31 -8.36
CA SER A 26 -1.01 -9.53 -8.08
C SER A 26 -0.34 -10.07 -9.36
N SER A 27 -1.04 -10.04 -10.49
CA SER A 27 -0.55 -10.57 -11.78
C SER A 27 0.46 -9.66 -12.50
N ALA A 28 0.59 -8.38 -12.12
CA ALA A 28 1.52 -7.47 -12.80
C ALA A 28 2.98 -7.96 -12.67
N ARG A 29 3.71 -8.08 -13.78
CA ARG A 29 5.05 -8.70 -13.79
C ARG A 29 6.20 -7.69 -13.77
N ASN A 30 5.90 -6.44 -14.09
CA ASN A 30 6.88 -5.38 -14.18
C ASN A 30 6.30 -4.05 -13.68
N ARG A 31 7.17 -3.06 -13.54
CA ARG A 31 6.82 -1.73 -13.03
C ARG A 31 5.74 -1.05 -13.88
N ALA A 32 5.82 -1.17 -15.20
CA ALA A 32 4.87 -0.53 -16.11
C ALA A 32 3.45 -1.11 -15.96
N GLU A 33 3.31 -2.43 -15.86
CA GLU A 33 2.03 -3.10 -15.59
C GLU A 33 1.47 -2.69 -14.22
N ALA A 34 2.31 -2.68 -13.18
CA ALA A 34 1.88 -2.27 -11.84
C ALA A 34 1.45 -0.80 -11.80
N GLN A 35 2.15 0.09 -12.51
CA GLN A 35 1.78 1.50 -12.64
C GLN A 35 0.44 1.68 -13.35
N LYS A 36 0.16 0.93 -14.42
CA LYS A 36 -1.17 0.98 -15.08
C LYS A 36 -2.29 0.65 -14.10
N VAL A 37 -2.13 -0.42 -13.32
CA VAL A 37 -3.12 -0.83 -12.30
C VAL A 37 -3.21 0.21 -11.18
N HIS A 38 -2.08 0.73 -10.71
CA HIS A 38 -2.02 1.76 -9.69
C HIS A 38 -2.73 3.05 -10.14
N SER A 39 -2.52 3.50 -11.37
CA SER A 39 -3.22 4.67 -11.93
C SER A 39 -4.73 4.48 -11.91
N LEU A 40 -5.23 3.28 -12.26
CA LEU A 40 -6.67 2.98 -12.19
C LEU A 40 -7.18 2.99 -10.75
N ILE A 41 -6.43 2.42 -9.79
CA ILE A 41 -6.75 2.47 -8.35
C ILE A 41 -6.82 3.93 -7.86
N VAL A 42 -5.92 4.80 -8.31
CA VAL A 42 -5.92 6.23 -7.95
C VAL A 42 -7.13 6.95 -8.55
N THR A 43 -7.35 6.79 -9.86
CA THR A 43 -8.47 7.42 -10.59
C THR A 43 -9.84 7.04 -10.02
N LEU A 44 -9.99 5.81 -9.52
CA LEU A 44 -11.21 5.34 -8.88
C LEU A 44 -11.31 5.69 -7.38
N GLY A 45 -10.34 6.42 -6.82
CA GLY A 45 -10.30 6.78 -5.40
C GLY A 45 -10.01 5.61 -4.44
N LEU A 46 -9.69 4.43 -4.96
CA LEU A 46 -9.46 3.22 -4.17
C LEU A 46 -8.14 3.26 -3.38
N HIS A 47 -7.22 4.15 -3.75
CA HIS A 47 -5.96 4.36 -3.04
C HIS A 47 -6.13 4.89 -1.60
N HIS A 48 -7.30 5.45 -1.26
CA HIS A 48 -7.67 5.79 0.12
C HIS A 48 -8.05 4.57 0.97
N CYS A 49 -8.22 3.40 0.36
CA CYS A 49 -8.46 2.17 1.07
C CYS A 49 -7.13 1.55 1.49
N VAL A 50 -6.93 1.41 2.82
CA VAL A 50 -5.76 0.77 3.44
C VAL A 50 -5.36 -0.55 2.78
N PHE A 51 -6.35 -1.36 2.38
CA PHE A 51 -6.14 -2.62 1.67
C PHE A 51 -5.37 -2.44 0.35
N PHE A 52 -5.79 -1.49 -0.48
CA PHE A 52 -5.14 -1.24 -1.77
C PHE A 52 -3.78 -0.58 -1.60
N SER A 53 -3.64 0.34 -0.65
CA SER A 53 -2.35 0.95 -0.34
C SER A 53 -1.33 -0.12 0.11
N GLY A 54 -1.70 -1.02 1.03
CA GLY A 54 -0.81 -2.10 1.47
C GLY A 54 -0.46 -3.09 0.35
N LYS A 55 -1.44 -3.45 -0.50
CA LYS A 55 -1.17 -4.28 -1.68
C LYS A 55 -0.22 -3.62 -2.67
N LEU A 56 -0.38 -2.31 -2.92
CA LEU A 56 0.53 -1.54 -3.78
C LEU A 56 1.94 -1.48 -3.19
N ILE A 57 2.07 -1.20 -1.89
CA ILE A 57 3.36 -1.23 -1.17
C ILE A 57 4.05 -2.59 -1.38
N SER A 58 3.32 -3.68 -1.13
CA SER A 58 3.84 -5.04 -1.31
C SER A 58 4.20 -5.33 -2.77
N LYS A 59 3.41 -4.85 -3.73
CA LYS A 59 3.64 -5.15 -5.14
C LYS A 59 4.91 -4.48 -5.66
N TYR A 60 5.09 -3.20 -5.35
CA TYR A 60 6.33 -2.50 -5.73
C TYR A 60 7.55 -3.10 -5.04
N ALA A 61 7.40 -3.59 -3.80
CA ALA A 61 8.48 -4.30 -3.11
C ALA A 61 8.90 -5.59 -3.82
N GLN A 62 7.93 -6.38 -4.33
CA GLN A 62 8.20 -7.59 -5.13
C GLN A 62 8.89 -7.26 -6.46
N LEU A 63 8.62 -6.09 -7.02
CA LEU A 63 9.22 -5.60 -8.26
C LEU A 63 10.57 -4.88 -8.04
N ARG A 64 11.20 -5.07 -6.87
CA ARG A 64 12.48 -4.44 -6.49
C ARG A 64 12.45 -2.91 -6.53
N ASP A 65 11.30 -2.31 -6.21
CA ASP A 65 11.08 -0.87 -6.24
C ASP A 65 10.61 -0.33 -4.87
N PRO A 66 11.48 -0.30 -3.86
CA PRO A 66 11.12 0.18 -2.52
C PRO A 66 10.85 1.70 -2.50
N ILE A 67 11.31 2.45 -3.50
CA ILE A 67 11.05 3.90 -3.61
C ILE A 67 9.56 4.13 -3.92
N ALA A 68 8.98 3.39 -4.87
CA ALA A 68 7.55 3.44 -5.12
C ALA A 68 6.73 2.93 -3.92
N SER A 69 7.20 1.88 -3.22
CA SER A 69 6.58 1.44 -1.97
C SER A 69 6.50 2.58 -0.93
N LEU A 70 7.58 3.33 -0.73
CA LEU A 70 7.61 4.48 0.17
C LEU A 70 6.65 5.59 -0.28
N SER A 71 6.62 5.90 -1.58
CA SER A 71 5.71 6.91 -2.13
C SER A 71 4.24 6.56 -1.86
N VAL A 72 3.86 5.30 -2.08
CA VAL A 72 2.51 4.82 -1.76
C VAL A 72 2.25 4.91 -0.26
N PHE A 73 3.21 4.50 0.58
CA PHE A 73 3.07 4.60 2.02
C PHE A 73 2.82 6.03 2.46
N HIS A 74 3.61 7.02 2.01
CA HIS A 74 3.45 8.42 2.38
C HIS A 74 2.08 9.00 2.01
N GLN A 75 1.49 8.57 0.89
CA GLN A 75 0.16 8.99 0.47
C GLN A 75 -0.97 8.22 1.16
N ALA A 76 -0.67 7.09 1.81
CA ALA A 76 -1.66 6.23 2.45
C ALA A 76 -2.10 6.76 3.82
N PHE A 77 -3.40 6.67 4.07
CA PHE A 77 -4.04 7.08 5.32
C PHE A 77 -5.08 6.04 5.79
N PRO A 78 -5.41 5.98 7.10
CA PRO A 78 -4.81 6.77 8.17
C PRO A 78 -3.46 6.21 8.63
N LYS A 79 -2.53 7.08 9.03
CA LYS A 79 -1.23 6.69 9.59
C LYS A 79 -1.31 6.00 10.95
N THR A 80 -2.49 5.92 11.54
CA THR A 80 -2.77 5.12 12.75
C THR A 80 -2.97 3.64 12.46
N ASN A 81 -3.06 3.22 11.19
CA ASN A 81 -3.32 1.83 10.85
C ASN A 81 -2.03 0.99 10.83
N PRO A 82 -1.87 -0.02 11.72
CA PRO A 82 -0.65 -0.82 11.83
C PRO A 82 -0.34 -1.65 10.57
N TYR A 83 -1.36 -2.02 9.78
CA TYR A 83 -1.15 -2.78 8.54
C TYR A 83 -0.30 -2.01 7.52
N LEU A 84 -0.44 -0.69 7.42
CA LEU A 84 0.37 0.12 6.51
C LEU A 84 1.84 0.15 6.94
N TRP A 85 2.09 0.28 8.24
CA TRP A 85 3.44 0.22 8.83
C TRP A 85 4.09 -1.14 8.60
N ASN A 86 3.37 -2.22 8.90
CA ASN A 86 3.83 -3.58 8.65
C ASN A 86 4.15 -3.82 7.17
N SER A 87 3.32 -3.27 6.28
CA SER A 87 3.54 -3.38 4.83
C SER A 87 4.83 -2.68 4.40
N ILE A 88 5.09 -1.44 4.85
CA ILE A 88 6.30 -0.70 4.45
C ILE A 88 7.56 -1.25 5.11
N ILE A 89 7.50 -1.63 6.38
CA ILE A 89 8.64 -2.25 7.10
C ILE A 89 9.05 -3.54 6.38
N ARG A 90 8.09 -4.41 6.05
CA ARG A 90 8.35 -5.64 5.31
C ARG A 90 8.90 -5.38 3.90
N ALA A 91 8.35 -4.38 3.20
CA ALA A 91 8.81 -3.99 1.88
C ALA A 91 10.29 -3.55 1.89
N LEU A 92 10.69 -2.78 2.91
CA LEU A 92 12.06 -2.31 3.08
C LEU A 92 13.01 -3.46 3.43
N ILE A 93 12.64 -4.33 4.39
CA ILE A 93 13.41 -5.53 4.77
C ILE A 93 13.64 -6.43 3.56
N HIS A 94 12.58 -6.73 2.80
CA HIS A 94 12.67 -7.61 1.62
C HIS A 94 13.59 -7.08 0.51
N ASN A 95 13.87 -5.77 0.51
CA ASN A 95 14.74 -5.12 -0.45
C ASN A 95 16.11 -4.73 0.13
N GLY A 96 16.45 -5.18 1.35
CA GLY A 96 17.75 -4.91 1.98
C GLY A 96 17.90 -3.53 2.64
N PHE A 97 16.81 -2.77 2.77
CA PHE A 97 16.82 -1.42 3.36
C PHE A 97 16.59 -1.46 4.88
N TYR A 98 17.38 -2.25 5.60
CA TYR A 98 17.17 -2.55 7.03
C TYR A 98 17.16 -1.30 7.90
N SER A 99 18.10 -0.38 7.72
CA SER A 99 18.17 0.88 8.50
C SER A 99 16.91 1.73 8.31
N LYS A 100 16.38 1.79 7.08
CA LYS A 100 15.11 2.50 6.82
C LYS A 100 13.93 1.79 7.48
N ALA A 101 13.92 0.45 7.47
CA ALA A 101 12.87 -0.33 8.11
C ALA A 101 12.82 -0.07 9.62
N LEU A 102 13.98 -0.06 10.29
CA LEU A 102 14.11 0.31 11.71
C LEU A 102 13.67 1.75 11.98
N GLY A 103 14.00 2.68 11.07
CA GLY A 103 13.51 4.05 11.13
C GLY A 103 11.99 4.15 11.13
N HIS A 104 11.33 3.42 10.23
CA HIS A 104 9.86 3.38 10.17
C HIS A 104 9.23 2.67 11.37
N TYR A 105 9.86 1.61 11.89
CA TYR A 105 9.43 0.99 13.14
C TYR A 105 9.49 1.98 14.31
N THR A 106 10.58 2.73 14.41
CA THR A 106 10.73 3.77 15.45
C THR A 106 9.66 4.86 15.30
N GLU A 107 9.36 5.28 14.06
CA GLU A 107 8.33 6.27 13.79
C GLU A 107 6.92 5.76 14.11
N MET A 108 6.62 4.49 13.77
CA MET A 108 5.38 3.80 14.15
C MET A 108 5.13 3.90 15.67
N GLN A 109 6.17 3.61 16.47
CA GLN A 109 6.10 3.70 17.94
C GLN A 109 5.92 5.15 18.42
N LYS A 110 6.65 6.12 17.84
CA LYS A 110 6.51 7.55 18.17
C LYS A 110 5.10 8.09 17.87
N MET A 111 4.42 7.51 16.89
CA MET A 111 3.03 7.83 16.55
C MET A 111 2.00 7.06 17.40
N ASN A 112 2.44 6.35 18.44
CA ASN A 112 1.61 5.50 19.30
C ASN A 112 0.86 4.40 18.54
N VAL A 113 1.37 3.97 17.38
CA VAL A 113 0.83 2.83 16.65
C VAL A 113 1.48 1.57 17.22
N GLN A 114 0.68 0.72 17.86
CA GLN A 114 1.19 -0.47 18.53
C GLN A 114 1.68 -1.52 17.51
N PRO A 115 2.92 -2.00 17.63
CA PRO A 115 3.37 -3.20 16.92
C PRO A 115 2.44 -4.38 17.19
N ASP A 116 2.20 -5.19 16.16
CA ASP A 116 1.37 -6.38 16.28
C ASP A 116 2.15 -7.64 15.90
N ARG A 117 1.49 -8.80 15.93
CA ARG A 117 2.07 -10.09 15.54
C ARG A 117 2.60 -10.14 14.10
N TYR A 118 2.29 -9.15 13.26
CA TYR A 118 2.80 -9.06 11.88
C TYR A 118 4.00 -8.12 11.76
N THR A 119 4.27 -7.30 12.79
CA THR A 119 5.52 -6.55 12.93
C THR A 119 6.68 -7.48 13.29
N PHE A 120 6.44 -8.41 14.22
CA PHE A 120 7.36 -9.49 14.59
C PHE A 120 6.63 -10.84 14.49
N PRO A 121 6.62 -11.48 13.29
CA PRO A 121 6.04 -12.81 13.13
C PRO A 121 6.78 -13.83 14.02
N PRO A 122 6.06 -14.79 14.63
CA PRO A 122 6.68 -15.88 15.38
C PRO A 122 7.52 -16.79 14.47
#